data_AF-A0A9P9MJN2-F1
#
_entry.id   AF-A0A9P9MJN2-F1
#
_cell.length_a   1.000
_cell.length_b   1.000
_cell.length_c   1.000
_cell.angle_alpha   90.00
_cell.angle_beta   90.00
_cell.angle_gamma   90.00
#
_symmetry.space_group_name_H-M   'P 1'
#
loop_
_entity.id
_entity.type
_entity.pdbx_description
1 polymer ?
#
loop_
_entity_poly.entity_id
_entity_poly.type
_entity_poly.pdbx_seq_one_letter_code
_entity_poly.pdbx_strand_id
1 'polypeptide(L)'
;MKKGDFFRLFWQAWVETFTEKLILSAFKHTGLIPYNPNVILDKFATKEDEPKTPEPVRRVYDGKDWRTVDRHLPACVEDKHSIDAVIARETLHHLSIQNQLLQMENLRLQEALNQQKKGNKRGRALPLIQRQSWDGETQWWSPSRVDEAQRLLDEADEAERAEEIRKSNATELRETTRKLKQKLNAEKAEKREKEKVAREERKAAERAAIEERKVERAHQKEEHDSQKISRTTQEGKRKFPQQQGAKKKQNRGDAAAQSGAAPHKQPSAPPPTLNSRGRKILQPRKFW
;
A
#
# COMPACT_ATOMS: atom_id res chain seq x y z
N MET A 1 -34.64 -17.71 -3.69
CA MET A 1 -35.98 -17.07 -3.79
C MET A 1 -36.60 -16.99 -2.41
N LYS A 2 -36.89 -15.79 -1.88
CA LYS A 2 -37.79 -15.64 -0.72
C LYS A 2 -39.24 -15.48 -1.21
N LYS A 3 -40.22 -15.75 -0.34
CA LYS A 3 -41.66 -15.66 -0.68
C LYS A 3 -42.07 -14.27 -1.24
N GLY A 4 -41.41 -13.20 -0.80
CA GLY A 4 -41.63 -11.84 -1.31
C GLY A 4 -41.03 -11.55 -2.70
N ASP A 5 -40.02 -12.31 -3.14
CA ASP A 5 -39.40 -12.12 -4.46
C ASP A 5 -40.23 -12.77 -5.57
N PHE A 6 -40.94 -13.87 -5.25
CA PHE A 6 -41.75 -14.65 -6.19
C PHE A 6 -42.74 -13.77 -6.95
N PHE A 7 -43.53 -12.95 -6.26
CA PHE A 7 -44.60 -12.20 -6.92
C PHE A 7 -44.06 -11.17 -7.92
N ARG A 8 -42.90 -10.55 -7.67
CA ARG A 8 -42.30 -9.58 -8.61
C ARG A 8 -41.84 -10.26 -9.90
N LEU A 9 -41.12 -11.37 -9.78
CA LEU A 9 -40.63 -12.14 -10.92
C LEU A 9 -41.77 -12.82 -11.68
N PHE A 10 -42.72 -13.41 -10.96
CA PHE A 10 -43.94 -14.00 -11.53
C PHE A 10 -44.77 -12.95 -12.28
N TRP A 11 -45.04 -11.80 -11.68
CA TRP A 11 -45.88 -10.77 -12.29
C TRP A 11 -45.25 -10.16 -13.55
N GLN A 12 -43.94 -9.89 -13.52
CA GLN A 12 -43.23 -9.43 -14.71
C GLN A 12 -43.29 -10.48 -15.83
N ALA A 13 -42.91 -11.74 -15.54
CA ALA A 13 -42.96 -12.81 -16.51
C ALA A 13 -44.40 -13.06 -17.02
N TRP A 14 -45.41 -12.94 -16.15
CA TRP A 14 -46.82 -13.08 -16.52
C TRP A 14 -47.25 -12.00 -17.51
N VAL A 15 -46.98 -10.72 -17.23
CA VAL A 15 -47.33 -9.60 -18.13
C VAL A 15 -46.59 -9.70 -19.47
N GLU A 16 -45.34 -10.16 -19.47
CA GLU A 16 -44.56 -10.37 -20.70
C GLU A 16 -45.05 -11.58 -21.52
N THR A 17 -45.48 -12.68 -20.87
CA THR A 17 -45.82 -13.95 -21.55
C THR A 17 -47.30 -14.12 -21.88
N PHE A 18 -48.22 -13.65 -21.04
CA PHE A 18 -49.68 -13.72 -21.27
C PHE A 18 -50.17 -12.59 -22.18
N THR A 19 -49.51 -12.42 -23.32
CA THR A 19 -49.98 -11.55 -24.40
C THR A 19 -50.71 -12.36 -25.46
N GLU A 20 -51.77 -11.79 -26.05
CA GLU A 20 -52.58 -12.45 -27.09
C GLU A 20 -51.73 -13.03 -28.23
N LYS A 21 -50.68 -12.31 -28.66
CA LYS A 21 -49.74 -12.75 -29.70
C LYS A 21 -49.01 -14.03 -29.31
N LEU A 22 -48.52 -14.14 -28.07
CA LEU A 22 -47.82 -15.33 -27.59
C LEU A 22 -48.78 -16.51 -27.39
N ILE A 23 -50.00 -16.24 -26.89
CA ILE A 23 -51.05 -17.25 -26.71
C ILE A 23 -51.45 -17.84 -28.08
N LEU A 24 -51.77 -17.00 -29.06
CA LEU A 24 -52.10 -17.43 -30.43
C LEU A 24 -50.91 -18.15 -31.10
N SER A 25 -49.68 -17.69 -30.87
CA SER A 25 -48.47 -18.36 -31.37
C SER A 25 -48.29 -19.77 -30.77
N ALA A 26 -48.58 -19.94 -29.48
CA ALA A 26 -48.53 -21.24 -28.80
C ALA A 26 -49.56 -22.23 -29.38
N PHE A 27 -50.83 -21.81 -29.55
CA PHE A 27 -51.87 -22.65 -30.18
C PHE A 27 -51.58 -22.96 -31.65
N LYS A 28 -50.98 -22.02 -32.39
CA LYS A 28 -50.51 -22.26 -33.76
C LYS A 28 -49.36 -23.27 -33.80
N HIS A 29 -48.44 -23.23 -32.84
CA HIS A 29 -47.31 -24.17 -32.74
C HIS A 29 -47.69 -25.59 -32.33
N THR A 30 -48.81 -25.79 -31.64
CA THR A 30 -49.38 -27.13 -31.38
C THR A 30 -50.20 -27.65 -32.56
N GLY A 31 -50.54 -26.82 -33.54
CA GLY A 31 -51.36 -27.22 -34.69
C GLY A 31 -52.78 -27.63 -34.30
N LEU A 32 -53.26 -27.24 -33.12
CA LEU A 32 -54.62 -27.53 -32.66
C LEU A 32 -55.62 -26.49 -33.15
N ILE A 33 -55.26 -25.20 -33.07
CA ILE A 33 -56.10 -24.07 -33.47
C ILE A 33 -55.23 -23.04 -34.21
N PRO A 34 -55.41 -22.84 -35.53
CA PRO A 34 -56.22 -23.66 -36.44
C PRO A 34 -55.65 -25.09 -36.55
N TYR A 35 -56.51 -26.07 -36.85
CA TYR A 35 -56.13 -27.48 -36.94
C TYR A 35 -55.17 -27.72 -38.13
N ASN A 36 -53.92 -28.04 -37.82
CA ASN A 36 -52.87 -28.34 -38.79
C ASN A 36 -51.81 -29.26 -38.16
N PRO A 37 -51.94 -30.60 -38.28
CA PRO A 37 -51.01 -31.55 -37.67
C PRO A 37 -49.60 -31.51 -38.28
N ASN A 38 -49.43 -30.99 -39.50
CA ASN A 38 -48.15 -30.96 -40.19
C ASN A 38 -47.10 -30.12 -39.42
N VAL A 39 -47.53 -29.11 -38.65
CA VAL A 39 -46.66 -28.30 -37.78
C VAL A 39 -45.89 -29.15 -36.74
N ILE A 40 -46.42 -30.32 -36.40
CA ILE A 40 -45.75 -31.32 -35.55
C ILE A 40 -45.00 -32.35 -36.41
N LEU A 41 -45.63 -32.88 -37.47
CA LEU A 41 -45.04 -33.91 -38.32
C LEU A 41 -43.75 -33.44 -39.03
N ASP A 42 -43.69 -32.19 -39.49
CA ASP A 42 -42.53 -31.57 -40.14
C ASP A 42 -41.28 -31.51 -39.23
N LYS A 43 -41.45 -31.65 -37.90
CA LYS A 43 -40.33 -31.72 -36.94
C LYS A 43 -39.74 -33.13 -36.83
N PHE A 44 -40.50 -34.15 -37.22
CA PHE A 44 -40.08 -35.55 -37.27
C PHE A 44 -39.71 -35.99 -38.69
N ALA A 45 -40.08 -35.21 -39.71
CA ALA A 45 -39.52 -35.32 -41.04
C ALA A 45 -38.02 -34.97 -40.99
N THR A 46 -37.18 -35.99 -40.92
CA THR A 46 -35.72 -35.86 -40.97
C THR A 46 -35.33 -35.12 -42.23
N LYS A 47 -34.96 -33.85 -42.11
CA LYS A 47 -34.27 -33.16 -43.20
C LYS A 47 -32.91 -33.79 -43.35
N GLU A 48 -32.69 -34.44 -44.48
CA GLU A 48 -31.36 -34.81 -44.97
C GLU A 48 -30.62 -33.54 -45.41
N ASP A 49 -30.43 -32.62 -44.46
CA ASP A 49 -29.50 -31.51 -44.65
C ASP A 49 -28.09 -32.13 -44.74
N GLU A 50 -27.49 -32.05 -45.93
CA GLU A 50 -26.13 -32.53 -46.18
C GLU A 50 -25.19 -32.12 -45.04
N PRO A 51 -24.32 -33.03 -44.54
CA PRO A 51 -23.36 -32.69 -43.52
C PRO A 51 -22.32 -31.72 -44.11
N LYS A 52 -22.61 -30.41 -44.01
CA LYS A 52 -21.64 -29.34 -44.27
C LYS A 52 -20.53 -29.46 -43.26
N THR A 53 -19.49 -30.21 -43.63
CA THR A 53 -18.23 -30.36 -42.90
C THR A 53 -17.61 -28.97 -42.73
N PRO A 54 -17.63 -28.36 -41.53
CA PRO A 54 -17.01 -27.07 -41.34
C PRO A 54 -15.50 -27.30 -41.30
N GLU A 55 -14.74 -26.55 -42.09
CA GLU A 55 -13.28 -26.61 -42.07
C GLU A 55 -12.75 -26.41 -40.63
N PRO A 56 -11.74 -27.18 -40.19
CA PRO A 56 -11.29 -27.19 -38.81
C PRO A 56 -10.45 -25.95 -38.49
N VAL A 57 -11.11 -24.81 -38.32
CA VAL A 57 -10.55 -23.68 -37.56
C VAL A 57 -10.17 -24.23 -36.19
N ARG A 58 -8.87 -24.22 -35.85
CA ARG A 58 -8.35 -24.65 -34.54
C ARG A 58 -8.94 -23.78 -33.43
N ARG A 59 -10.14 -24.12 -32.95
CA ARG A 59 -10.73 -23.52 -31.75
C ARG A 59 -9.92 -23.99 -30.55
N VAL A 60 -9.34 -23.03 -29.83
CA VAL A 60 -8.71 -23.32 -28.54
C VAL A 60 -9.78 -23.88 -27.62
N TYR A 61 -9.51 -25.05 -27.03
CA TYR A 61 -10.46 -25.72 -26.15
C TYR A 61 -10.58 -24.95 -24.83
N ASP A 62 -11.75 -24.37 -24.57
CA ASP A 62 -12.08 -23.58 -23.37
C ASP A 62 -12.25 -24.44 -22.09
N GLY A 63 -11.93 -25.74 -22.14
CA GLY A 63 -12.05 -26.65 -20.99
C GLY A 63 -13.49 -27.02 -20.59
N LYS A 64 -14.50 -26.32 -21.13
CA LYS A 64 -15.88 -26.32 -20.63
C LYS A 64 -16.87 -27.15 -21.46
N ASP A 65 -16.64 -27.21 -22.77
CA ASP A 65 -17.50 -27.91 -23.74
C ASP A 65 -16.86 -29.23 -24.20
N TRP A 66 -17.00 -30.30 -23.42
CA TRP A 66 -16.45 -31.62 -23.77
C TRP A 66 -16.85 -32.10 -25.17
N ARG A 67 -18.02 -31.68 -25.68
CA ARG A 67 -18.51 -31.95 -27.04
C ARG A 67 -17.56 -31.50 -28.15
N THR A 68 -16.75 -30.46 -27.93
CA THR A 68 -15.74 -30.07 -28.93
C THR A 68 -14.60 -31.09 -28.98
N VAL A 69 -14.12 -31.53 -27.82
CA VAL A 69 -13.10 -32.59 -27.74
C VAL A 69 -13.66 -33.91 -28.25
N ASP A 70 -14.90 -34.25 -27.92
CA ASP A 70 -15.60 -35.45 -28.40
C ASP A 70 -15.71 -35.52 -29.94
N ARG A 71 -15.79 -34.36 -30.60
CA ARG A 71 -15.80 -34.26 -32.06
C ARG A 71 -14.40 -34.44 -32.68
N HIS A 72 -13.34 -34.17 -31.92
CA HIS A 72 -11.95 -34.28 -32.36
C HIS A 72 -11.29 -35.61 -31.96
N LEU A 73 -11.72 -36.25 -30.87
CA LEU A 73 -11.23 -37.54 -30.39
C LEU A 73 -11.20 -38.63 -31.50
N PRO A 74 -12.24 -38.79 -32.35
CA PRO A 74 -12.26 -39.80 -33.41
C PRO A 74 -11.33 -39.51 -34.60
N ALA A 75 -10.65 -38.35 -34.61
CA ALA A 75 -9.61 -37.99 -35.57
C ALA A 75 -8.19 -38.09 -34.96
N CYS A 76 -8.09 -38.28 -33.64
CA CYS A 76 -6.82 -38.47 -32.91
C CYS A 76 -6.57 -39.93 -32.50
N VAL A 77 -7.57 -40.81 -32.67
CA VAL A 77 -7.51 -42.23 -32.29
C VAL A 77 -7.75 -43.09 -33.54
N GLU A 78 -6.88 -44.08 -33.74
CA GLU A 78 -6.96 -45.03 -34.87
C GLU A 78 -8.25 -45.86 -34.79
N ASP A 79 -8.47 -46.54 -33.67
CA ASP A 79 -9.67 -47.35 -33.42
C ASP A 79 -10.70 -46.64 -32.52
N LYS A 80 -11.75 -46.09 -33.14
CA LYS A 80 -12.86 -45.38 -32.45
C LYS A 80 -13.61 -46.22 -31.43
N HIS A 81 -13.53 -47.55 -31.55
CA HIS A 81 -14.19 -48.52 -30.68
C HIS A 81 -13.20 -49.34 -29.84
N SER A 82 -11.92 -48.95 -29.81
CA SER A 82 -10.99 -49.49 -28.82
C SER A 82 -11.50 -49.20 -27.41
N ILE A 83 -11.31 -50.16 -26.50
CA ILE A 83 -11.72 -50.06 -25.10
C ILE A 83 -11.10 -48.81 -24.45
N ASP A 84 -9.83 -48.52 -24.74
CA ASP A 84 -9.13 -47.33 -24.23
C ASP A 84 -9.75 -46.02 -24.73
N ALA A 85 -10.24 -46.01 -25.98
CA ALA A 85 -10.90 -44.84 -26.58
C ALA A 85 -12.27 -44.58 -25.93
N VAL A 86 -13.02 -45.64 -25.63
CA VAL A 86 -14.29 -45.57 -24.91
C VAL A 86 -14.07 -45.08 -23.48
N ILE A 87 -13.09 -45.63 -22.75
CA ILE A 87 -12.73 -45.20 -21.39
C ILE A 87 -12.28 -43.73 -21.37
N ALA A 88 -11.45 -43.30 -22.32
CA ALA A 88 -11.03 -41.91 -22.45
C ALA A 88 -12.21 -40.95 -22.69
N ARG A 89 -13.20 -41.38 -23.49
CA ARG A 89 -14.43 -40.62 -23.77
C ARG A 89 -15.34 -40.52 -22.53
N GLU A 90 -15.55 -41.63 -21.83
CA GLU A 90 -16.39 -41.70 -20.63
C GLU A 90 -15.79 -40.90 -19.48
N THR A 91 -14.48 -41.01 -19.25
CA THR A 91 -13.77 -40.24 -18.23
C THR A 91 -13.77 -38.75 -18.53
N LEU A 92 -13.55 -38.34 -19.79
CA LEU A 92 -13.69 -36.94 -20.22
C LEU A 92 -15.09 -36.38 -19.97
N HIS A 93 -16.14 -37.14 -20.33
CA HIS A 93 -17.53 -36.78 -20.09
C HIS A 93 -17.83 -36.62 -18.59
N HIS A 94 -17.38 -37.58 -17.77
CA HIS A 94 -17.53 -37.56 -16.32
C HIS A 94 -16.85 -36.33 -15.69
N LEU A 95 -15.58 -36.07 -16.04
CA LEU A 95 -14.82 -34.91 -15.56
C LEU A 95 -15.46 -33.59 -16.00
N SER A 96 -16.02 -33.51 -17.21
CA SER A 96 -16.74 -32.31 -17.66
C SER A 96 -18.00 -32.05 -16.84
N ILE A 97 -18.80 -33.09 -16.58
CA ILE A 97 -19.98 -32.98 -15.71
C ILE A 97 -19.57 -32.56 -14.29
N GLN A 98 -18.55 -33.19 -13.71
CA GLN A 98 -18.05 -32.81 -12.38
C GLN A 98 -17.60 -31.35 -12.33
N ASN A 99 -16.84 -30.88 -13.32
CA ASN A 99 -16.42 -29.47 -13.40
C ASN A 99 -17.60 -28.51 -13.54
N GLN A 100 -18.62 -28.86 -14.33
CA GLN A 100 -19.84 -28.05 -14.45
C GLN A 100 -20.63 -28.00 -13.14
N LEU A 101 -20.78 -29.13 -12.45
CA LEU A 101 -21.42 -29.20 -11.12
C LEU A 101 -20.66 -28.38 -10.08
N LEU A 102 -19.33 -28.49 -10.02
CA LEU A 102 -18.48 -27.70 -9.13
C LEU A 102 -18.57 -26.20 -9.43
N GLN A 103 -18.66 -25.78 -10.70
CA GLN A 103 -18.88 -24.38 -11.06
C GLN A 103 -20.26 -23.88 -10.59
N MET A 104 -21.32 -24.67 -10.79
CA MET A 104 -22.66 -24.34 -10.31
C MET A 104 -22.73 -24.29 -8.77
N GLU A 105 -22.05 -25.19 -8.08
CA GLU A 105 -21.95 -25.18 -6.62
C GLU A 105 -21.21 -23.93 -6.12
N ASN A 106 -20.06 -23.59 -6.70
CA ASN A 106 -19.31 -22.39 -6.35
C ASN A 106 -20.14 -21.10 -6.56
N LEU A 107 -20.86 -20.98 -7.68
CA LEU A 107 -21.76 -19.85 -7.92
C LEU A 107 -22.90 -19.80 -6.88
N ARG A 108 -23.54 -20.93 -6.58
CA ARG A 108 -24.59 -21.02 -5.57
C ARG A 108 -24.09 -20.71 -4.17
N LEU A 109 -22.86 -21.10 -3.81
CA LEU A 109 -22.22 -20.76 -2.54
C LEU A 109 -21.90 -19.26 -2.47
N GLN A 110 -21.40 -18.66 -3.55
CA GLN A 110 -21.17 -17.21 -3.64
C GLN A 110 -22.50 -16.44 -3.53
N GLU A 111 -23.56 -16.87 -4.19
CA GLU A 111 -24.90 -16.31 -4.07
C GLU A 111 -25.46 -16.43 -2.66
N ALA A 112 -25.37 -17.62 -2.04
CA ALA A 112 -25.83 -17.85 -0.68
C ALA A 112 -25.07 -16.97 0.33
N LEU A 113 -23.75 -16.87 0.20
CA LEU A 113 -22.90 -16.01 1.02
C LEU A 113 -23.21 -14.52 0.80
N ASN A 114 -23.51 -14.10 -0.43
CA ASN A 114 -23.97 -12.74 -0.72
C ASN A 114 -25.38 -12.47 -0.16
N GLN A 115 -26.29 -13.44 -0.21
CA GLN A 115 -27.61 -13.36 0.42
C GLN A 115 -27.53 -13.31 1.94
N GLN A 116 -26.61 -14.08 2.55
CA GLN A 116 -26.34 -14.04 3.99
C GLN A 116 -25.71 -12.70 4.40
N LYS A 117 -24.72 -12.19 3.65
CA LYS A 117 -24.17 -10.84 3.85
C LYS A 117 -25.25 -9.75 3.74
N LYS A 118 -26.19 -9.88 2.80
CA LYS A 118 -27.36 -8.98 2.68
C LYS A 118 -28.36 -9.15 3.84
N GLY A 119 -28.58 -10.36 4.34
CA GLY A 119 -29.49 -10.64 5.46
C GLY A 119 -28.94 -10.23 6.83
N ASN A 120 -27.62 -10.36 7.04
CA ASN A 120 -26.94 -9.94 8.27
C ASN A 120 -26.83 -8.41 8.36
N LYS A 121 -26.89 -7.70 7.23
CA LYS A 121 -27.13 -6.25 7.20
C LYS A 121 -28.59 -5.97 7.61
N ARG A 122 -28.86 -6.00 8.91
CA ARG A 122 -29.96 -5.21 9.48
C ARG A 122 -29.68 -3.76 9.07
N GLY A 123 -30.58 -3.14 8.31
CA GLY A 123 -30.38 -1.75 7.86
C GLY A 123 -30.17 -0.82 9.06
N ARG A 124 -29.36 0.23 8.91
CA ARG A 124 -29.31 1.30 9.91
C ARG A 124 -30.75 1.83 10.06
N ALA A 125 -31.21 2.02 11.30
CA ALA A 125 -32.53 2.58 11.53
C ALA A 125 -32.58 4.01 10.96
N LEU A 126 -33.64 4.35 10.24
CA LEU A 126 -33.82 5.69 9.69
C LEU A 126 -33.87 6.71 10.84
N PRO A 127 -33.05 7.78 10.82
CA PRO A 127 -33.03 8.81 11.86
C PRO A 127 -34.24 9.74 11.72
N LEU A 128 -35.41 9.22 12.11
CA LEU A 128 -36.68 9.93 12.10
C LEU A 128 -36.65 11.04 13.16
N ILE A 129 -36.44 12.28 12.73
CA ILE A 129 -36.36 13.44 13.64
C ILE A 129 -37.70 13.66 14.34
N GLN A 130 -37.72 13.52 15.66
CA GLN A 130 -38.85 13.91 16.48
C GLN A 130 -38.87 15.44 16.65
N ARG A 131 -39.75 16.11 15.91
CA ARG A 131 -40.11 17.51 16.15
C ARG A 131 -41.23 17.55 17.19
N GLN A 132 -41.16 18.46 18.16
CA GLN A 132 -42.23 18.64 19.14
C GLN A 132 -43.52 19.09 18.42
N SER A 133 -44.52 18.21 18.32
CA SER A 133 -45.89 18.60 18.04
C SER A 133 -46.57 19.01 19.35
N TRP A 134 -47.35 20.09 19.29
CA TRP A 134 -48.14 20.55 20.45
C TRP A 134 -49.37 19.67 20.70
N ASP A 135 -49.75 18.86 19.71
CA ASP A 135 -50.89 17.97 19.73
C ASP A 135 -50.44 16.51 19.81
N GLY A 136 -50.93 15.79 20.84
CA GLY A 136 -51.10 14.33 20.92
C GLY A 136 -49.88 13.40 20.75
N GLU A 137 -49.79 12.35 21.57
CA GLU A 137 -48.72 11.33 21.55
C GLU A 137 -48.63 10.49 20.26
N THR A 138 -49.51 10.68 19.28
CA THR A 138 -49.56 9.91 18.03
C THR A 138 -48.88 10.65 16.88
N GLN A 139 -47.61 10.32 16.63
CA GLN A 139 -46.81 10.98 15.60
C GLN A 139 -47.00 10.38 14.20
N TRP A 140 -47.62 11.15 13.29
CA TRP A 140 -47.74 10.79 11.88
C TRP A 140 -46.43 10.99 11.09
N TRP A 141 -46.10 10.04 10.22
CA TRP A 141 -44.96 10.09 9.32
C TRP A 141 -45.43 10.21 7.86
N SER A 142 -45.40 11.43 7.32
CA SER A 142 -45.64 11.70 5.90
C SER A 142 -44.42 11.29 5.05
N PRO A 143 -44.58 10.92 3.76
CA PRO A 143 -43.47 10.52 2.88
C PRO A 143 -42.27 11.47 2.90
N SER A 144 -42.52 12.79 2.82
CA SER A 144 -41.46 13.80 2.87
C SER A 144 -40.60 13.78 4.16
N ARG A 145 -41.10 13.25 5.28
CA ARG A 145 -40.30 13.08 6.52
C ARG A 145 -39.41 11.84 6.47
N VAL A 146 -39.83 10.81 5.73
CA VAL A 146 -39.02 9.62 5.45
C VAL A 146 -37.90 9.98 4.48
N ASP A 147 -38.19 10.80 3.47
CA ASP A 147 -37.19 11.31 2.51
C ASP A 147 -36.14 12.21 3.22
N GLU A 148 -36.56 13.06 4.17
CA GLU A 148 -35.66 13.85 5.01
C GLU A 148 -34.74 12.94 5.86
N ALA A 149 -35.28 11.90 6.49
CA ALA A 149 -34.50 10.93 7.26
C ALA A 149 -33.55 10.08 6.39
N GLN A 150 -33.91 9.81 5.13
CA GLN A 150 -33.02 9.13 4.17
C GLN A 150 -31.83 10.01 3.80
N ARG A 151 -32.05 11.28 3.44
CA ARG A 151 -30.97 12.23 3.11
C ARG A 151 -29.95 12.36 4.23
N LEU A 152 -30.41 12.46 5.48
CA LEU A 152 -29.53 12.54 6.66
C LEU A 152 -28.69 11.27 6.88
N LEU A 153 -29.23 10.11 6.51
CA LEU A 153 -28.50 8.84 6.54
C LEU A 153 -27.44 8.78 5.42
N ASP A 154 -27.79 9.22 4.22
CA ASP A 154 -26.86 9.28 3.08
C ASP A 154 -25.71 10.27 3.35
N GLU A 155 -26.02 11.46 3.88
CA GLU A 155 -25.03 12.47 4.31
C GLU A 155 -24.09 11.93 5.39
N ALA A 156 -24.60 11.17 6.37
CA ALA A 156 -23.79 10.53 7.40
C ALA A 156 -22.88 9.42 6.81
N ASP A 157 -23.41 8.60 5.90
CA ASP A 157 -22.64 7.56 5.18
C ASP A 157 -21.57 8.17 4.27
N GLU A 158 -21.80 9.36 3.69
CA GLU A 158 -20.81 10.13 2.93
C GLU A 158 -19.74 10.73 3.83
N ALA A 159 -20.12 11.28 4.99
CA ALA A 159 -19.17 11.79 5.98
C ALA A 159 -18.26 10.69 6.54
N GLU A 160 -18.81 9.50 6.85
CA GLU A 160 -18.04 8.32 7.30
C GLU A 160 -17.00 7.91 6.24
N ARG A 161 -17.42 7.77 4.97
CA ARG A 161 -16.51 7.49 3.83
C ARG A 161 -15.45 8.57 3.64
N ALA A 162 -15.82 9.84 3.74
CA ALA A 162 -14.88 10.96 3.62
C ALA A 162 -13.86 10.97 4.78
N GLU A 163 -14.25 10.57 5.99
CA GLU A 163 -13.33 10.39 7.11
C GLU A 163 -12.36 9.22 6.89
N GLU A 164 -12.82 8.07 6.38
CA GLU A 164 -11.94 6.93 6.07
C GLU A 164 -10.87 7.33 5.04
N ILE A 165 -11.28 8.02 3.97
CA ILE A 165 -10.37 8.57 2.94
C ILE A 165 -9.40 9.60 3.54
N ARG A 166 -9.87 10.47 4.45
CA ARG A 166 -8.99 11.40 5.18
C ARG A 166 -7.97 10.65 6.05
N LYS A 167 -8.36 9.56 6.69
CA LYS A 167 -7.49 8.73 7.54
C LYS A 167 -6.43 8.00 6.71
N SER A 168 -6.79 7.41 5.57
CA SER A 168 -5.82 6.77 4.65
C SER A 168 -4.82 7.78 4.08
N ASN A 169 -5.32 8.91 3.54
CA ASN A 169 -4.48 9.97 2.98
C ASN A 169 -3.53 10.56 4.05
N ALA A 170 -3.99 10.68 5.31
CA ALA A 170 -3.14 11.11 6.41
C ALA A 170 -2.04 10.09 6.77
N THR A 171 -2.30 8.77 6.65
CA THR A 171 -1.25 7.75 6.82
C THR A 171 -0.22 7.79 5.69
N GLU A 172 -0.66 7.93 4.44
CA GLU A 172 0.23 8.06 3.27
C GLU A 172 1.11 9.32 3.35
N LEU A 173 0.55 10.45 3.79
CA LEU A 173 1.30 11.69 4.01
C LEU A 173 2.34 11.54 5.14
N ARG A 174 2.04 10.77 6.19
CA ARG A 174 3.01 10.45 7.25
C ARG A 174 4.14 9.56 6.74
N GLU A 175 3.85 8.60 5.87
CA GLU A 175 4.88 7.77 5.25
C GLU A 175 5.80 8.55 4.31
N THR A 176 5.22 9.35 3.41
CA THR A 176 6.00 10.16 2.46
C THR A 176 6.89 11.16 3.19
N THR A 177 6.36 11.87 4.19
CA THR A 177 7.18 12.77 5.03
C THR A 177 8.25 12.04 5.85
N ARG A 178 8.01 10.81 6.32
CA ARG A 178 9.02 9.96 6.96
C ARG A 178 10.14 9.58 5.98
N LYS A 179 9.78 9.12 4.77
CA LYS A 179 10.72 8.74 3.69
C LYS A 179 11.58 9.94 3.27
N LEU A 180 10.99 11.14 3.13
CA LEU A 180 11.71 12.38 2.83
C LEU A 180 12.69 12.77 3.95
N LYS A 181 12.27 12.72 5.22
CA LYS A 181 13.16 12.97 6.38
C LYS A 181 14.31 11.97 6.45
N GLN A 182 14.08 10.70 6.12
CA GLN A 182 15.14 9.68 6.04
C GLN A 182 16.18 10.02 4.97
N LYS A 183 15.75 10.36 3.74
CA LYS A 183 16.66 10.80 2.66
C LYS A 183 17.50 12.01 3.05
N LEU A 184 16.86 13.05 3.61
CA LEU A 184 17.53 14.28 4.05
C LEU A 184 18.53 14.01 5.19
N ASN A 185 18.24 13.07 6.10
CA ASN A 185 19.16 12.67 7.15
C ASN A 185 20.34 11.84 6.60
N ALA A 186 20.11 10.97 5.61
CA ALA A 186 21.17 10.22 4.94
C ALA A 186 22.14 11.15 4.20
N GLU A 187 21.63 12.10 3.41
CA GLU A 187 22.45 13.12 2.73
C GLU A 187 23.27 13.96 3.73
N LYS A 188 22.69 14.29 4.90
CA LYS A 188 23.39 14.96 6.01
C LYS A 188 24.42 14.07 6.73
N ALA A 189 24.30 12.74 6.66
CA ALA A 189 25.30 11.82 7.18
C ALA A 189 26.47 11.71 6.20
N GLU A 190 26.19 11.48 4.91
CA GLU A 190 27.21 11.47 3.86
C GLU A 190 28.06 12.75 3.81
N LYS A 191 27.42 13.93 3.95
CA LYS A 191 28.16 15.20 3.99
C LYS A 191 29.13 15.28 5.17
N ARG A 192 28.76 14.75 6.34
CA ARG A 192 29.64 14.67 7.52
C ARG A 192 30.75 13.64 7.33
N GLU A 193 30.49 12.53 6.65
CA GLU A 193 31.52 11.53 6.35
C GLU A 193 32.54 12.08 5.34
N LYS A 194 32.08 12.72 4.27
CA LYS A 194 32.93 13.44 3.31
C LYS A 194 33.77 14.52 4.00
N GLU A 195 33.20 15.28 4.95
CA GLU A 195 33.95 16.25 5.76
C GLU A 195 34.98 15.61 6.70
N LYS A 196 34.67 14.46 7.33
CA LYS A 196 35.63 13.70 8.15
C LYS A 196 36.79 13.19 7.32
N VAL A 197 36.51 12.54 6.18
CA VAL A 197 37.53 12.01 5.25
C VAL A 197 38.43 13.16 4.77
N ALA A 198 37.87 14.26 4.29
CA ALA A 198 38.65 15.44 3.90
C ALA A 198 39.50 16.03 5.05
N ARG A 199 39.04 15.92 6.31
CA ARG A 199 39.81 16.33 7.50
C ARG A 199 40.93 15.36 7.84
N GLU A 200 40.75 14.07 7.59
CA GLU A 200 41.78 13.04 7.78
C GLU A 200 42.83 13.09 6.68
N GLU A 201 42.43 13.28 5.42
CA GLU A 201 43.32 13.56 4.28
C GLU A 201 44.18 14.81 4.53
N ARG A 202 43.60 15.92 4.99
CA ARG A 202 44.36 17.13 5.36
C ARG A 202 45.41 16.85 6.45
N LYS A 203 45.05 16.08 7.48
CA LYS A 203 46.01 15.69 8.54
C LYS A 203 47.09 14.74 8.02
N ALA A 204 46.76 13.85 7.08
CA ALA A 204 47.72 12.95 6.46
C ALA A 204 48.71 13.72 5.59
N ALA A 205 48.23 14.68 4.79
CA ALA A 205 49.06 15.58 3.98
C ALA A 205 49.97 16.47 4.86
N GLU A 206 49.43 17.03 5.96
CA GLU A 206 50.23 17.79 6.94
C GLU A 206 51.34 16.93 7.58
N ARG A 207 51.03 15.68 7.94
CA ARG A 207 52.04 14.73 8.45
C ARG A 207 53.08 14.38 7.40
N ALA A 208 52.68 14.12 6.16
CA ALA A 208 53.59 13.84 5.05
C ALA A 208 54.57 15.01 4.82
N ALA A 209 54.06 16.25 4.75
CA ALA A 209 54.89 17.45 4.62
C ALA A 209 55.82 17.68 5.83
N ILE A 210 55.41 17.28 7.04
CA ILE A 210 56.28 17.32 8.24
C ILE A 210 57.42 16.29 8.13
N GLU A 211 57.16 15.07 7.65
CA GLU A 211 58.19 14.05 7.44
C GLU A 211 59.12 14.41 6.27
N GLU A 212 58.60 14.89 5.15
CA GLU A 212 59.40 15.42 4.02
C GLU A 212 60.35 16.53 4.52
N ARG A 213 59.82 17.53 5.24
CA ARG A 213 60.64 18.58 5.86
C ARG A 213 61.60 18.08 6.95
N LYS A 214 61.40 16.88 7.52
CA LYS A 214 62.39 16.25 8.41
C LYS A 214 63.50 15.56 7.61
N VAL A 215 63.16 14.88 6.51
CA VAL A 215 64.11 14.26 5.59
C VAL A 215 65.00 15.32 4.93
N GLU A 216 64.44 16.41 4.42
CA GLU A 216 65.22 17.56 3.93
C GLU A 216 66.20 18.10 4.98
N ARG A 217 65.73 18.27 6.23
CA ARG A 217 66.57 18.73 7.35
C ARG A 217 67.59 17.69 7.82
N ALA A 218 67.41 16.41 7.50
CA ALA A 218 68.43 15.38 7.72
C ALA A 218 69.49 15.46 6.63
N HIS A 219 69.09 15.53 5.36
CA HIS A 219 69.98 15.68 4.21
C HIS A 219 70.87 16.94 4.33
N GLN A 220 70.27 18.09 4.66
CA GLN A 220 71.01 19.34 4.91
C GLN A 220 71.99 19.25 6.09
N LYS A 221 71.70 18.41 7.11
CA LYS A 221 72.63 18.16 8.20
C LYS A 221 73.78 17.26 7.77
N GLU A 222 73.51 16.21 7.00
CA GLU A 222 74.54 15.31 6.46
C GLU A 222 75.48 16.05 5.48
N GLU A 223 74.95 16.93 4.64
CA GLU A 223 75.73 17.87 3.81
C GLU A 223 76.58 18.82 4.66
N HIS A 224 75.99 19.44 5.68
CA HIS A 224 76.70 20.39 6.55
C HIS A 224 77.74 19.71 7.45
N ASP A 225 77.47 18.49 7.92
CA ASP A 225 78.37 17.76 8.81
C ASP A 225 79.51 17.11 8.03
N SER A 226 79.29 16.67 6.78
CA SER A 226 80.39 16.33 5.87
C SER A 226 81.27 17.54 5.50
N GLN A 227 80.68 18.73 5.28
CA GLN A 227 81.42 19.99 5.16
C GLN A 227 82.15 20.40 6.45
N LYS A 228 81.62 20.08 7.63
CA LYS A 228 82.32 20.32 8.91
C LYS A 228 83.48 19.37 9.10
N ILE A 229 83.32 18.07 8.82
CA ILE A 229 84.40 17.07 8.96
C ILE A 229 85.60 17.44 8.06
N SER A 230 85.36 17.99 6.87
CA SER A 230 86.44 18.52 6.00
C SER A 230 87.09 19.81 6.51
N ARG A 231 86.42 20.58 7.39
CA ARG A 231 86.97 21.79 8.04
C ARG A 231 87.67 21.50 9.37
N THR A 232 87.11 20.64 10.24
CA THR A 232 87.64 20.40 11.59
C THR A 232 88.88 19.51 11.64
N THR A 233 89.32 18.95 10.50
CA THR A 233 90.62 18.29 10.39
C THR A 233 91.81 19.26 10.31
N GLN A 234 91.60 20.58 10.33
CA GLN A 234 92.67 21.58 10.14
C GLN A 234 93.09 22.42 11.37
N GLU A 235 92.26 22.58 12.43
CA GLU A 235 92.55 23.49 13.57
C GLU A 235 91.96 22.96 14.90
N GLY A 236 92.44 23.25 16.13
CA GLY A 236 93.56 24.09 16.59
C GLY A 236 93.30 24.67 18.01
N LYS A 237 94.07 24.28 19.04
CA LYS A 237 93.83 24.57 20.49
C LYS A 237 93.71 26.07 20.88
N ARG A 238 92.73 26.49 21.74
CA ARG A 238 92.88 27.47 22.88
C ARG A 238 91.61 27.72 23.75
N LYS A 239 91.67 28.67 24.71
CA LYS A 239 90.91 28.77 25.99
C LYS A 239 89.64 29.67 26.01
N PHE A 240 88.81 29.51 27.06
CA PHE A 240 87.60 30.29 27.45
C PHE A 240 87.82 31.80 27.75
N PRO A 241 86.76 32.62 27.56
CA PRO A 241 86.33 33.56 28.62
C PRO A 241 84.80 33.89 28.75
N GLN A 242 84.37 34.12 30.00
CA GLN A 242 83.45 35.14 30.58
C GLN A 242 82.07 35.57 29.98
N GLN A 243 81.14 35.96 30.88
CA GLN A 243 79.70 36.25 30.64
C GLN A 243 79.33 37.71 30.36
N GLN A 244 78.19 37.89 29.65
CA GLN A 244 77.22 39.01 29.70
C GLN A 244 75.81 38.43 29.38
N GLY A 245 74.64 39.06 29.61
CA GLY A 245 74.27 40.31 30.29
C GLY A 245 72.78 40.64 30.03
N ALA A 246 71.97 40.95 31.06
CA ALA A 246 70.50 41.04 30.93
C ALA A 246 69.96 42.44 30.51
N LYS A 247 68.80 42.49 29.83
CA LYS A 247 68.03 43.74 29.61
C LYS A 247 66.51 43.61 29.85
N LYS A 248 65.97 44.70 30.41
CA LYS A 248 64.63 44.99 30.94
C LYS A 248 63.51 45.08 29.89
N LYS A 249 62.25 44.98 30.37
CA LYS A 249 61.16 45.91 30.00
C LYS A 249 60.30 46.25 31.24
N GLN A 250 59.66 47.42 31.27
CA GLN A 250 59.08 48.03 32.49
C GLN A 250 57.55 48.25 32.44
N ASN A 251 56.99 48.60 33.61
CA ASN A 251 55.59 48.55 34.03
C ASN A 251 54.72 49.81 33.73
N ARG A 252 53.47 49.74 34.22
CA ARG A 252 52.39 50.74 34.42
C ARG A 252 51.40 50.78 33.24
N GLY A 253 50.09 50.80 33.43
CA GLY A 253 49.21 51.44 34.45
C GLY A 253 48.10 52.12 33.62
N ASP A 254 46.87 52.37 34.03
CA ASP A 254 46.14 52.23 35.30
C ASP A 254 44.63 52.06 34.97
N ALA A 255 43.79 51.86 36.00
CA ALA A 255 42.39 52.34 36.14
C ALA A 255 41.50 51.30 36.83
N ALA A 256 41.15 51.58 38.09
CA ALA A 256 40.11 50.85 38.79
C ALA A 256 38.71 51.33 38.36
N ALA A 257 37.76 50.41 38.27
CA ALA A 257 36.34 50.73 38.33
C ALA A 257 35.69 49.84 39.40
N GLN A 258 35.46 50.41 40.58
CA GLN A 258 34.59 49.79 41.57
C GLN A 258 33.15 49.83 41.03
N SER A 259 32.56 48.66 40.78
CA SER A 259 31.10 48.50 40.80
C SER A 259 30.81 47.35 41.76
N GLY A 260 29.92 47.61 42.72
CA GLY A 260 29.76 46.73 43.87
C GLY A 260 29.33 45.32 43.45
N ALA A 261 29.99 44.31 44.03
CA ALA A 261 29.44 42.97 44.06
C ALA A 261 28.17 42.98 44.92
N ALA A 262 27.04 43.28 44.30
CA ALA A 262 25.75 42.86 44.82
C ALA A 262 25.84 41.35 45.12
N PRO A 263 25.28 40.87 46.23
CA PRO A 263 25.36 39.46 46.55
C PRO A 263 24.79 38.68 45.37
N HIS A 264 25.62 37.81 44.79
CA HIS A 264 25.19 36.88 43.76
C HIS A 264 24.11 36.00 44.39
N LYS A 265 22.83 36.39 44.21
CA LYS A 265 21.73 35.46 44.41
C LYS A 265 22.09 34.25 43.57
N GLN A 266 22.20 33.09 44.22
CA GLN A 266 22.12 31.82 43.53
C GLN A 266 20.92 31.92 42.56
N PRO A 267 21.03 31.44 41.31
CA PRO A 267 19.84 31.33 40.47
C PRO A 267 18.81 30.54 41.26
N SER A 268 17.73 31.20 41.68
CA SER A 268 16.70 30.57 42.50
C SER A 268 16.22 29.34 41.74
N ALA A 269 16.20 28.18 42.40
CA ALA A 269 15.75 26.95 41.78
C ALA A 269 14.46 27.20 41.00
N PRO A 270 14.34 26.74 39.73
CA PRO A 270 13.18 27.03 38.91
C PRO A 270 11.91 26.63 39.68
N PRO A 271 10.84 27.45 39.63
CA PRO A 271 9.64 27.17 40.39
C PRO A 271 9.14 25.76 40.03
N PRO A 272 8.68 24.96 41.02
CA PRO A 272 8.32 23.58 40.77
C PRO A 272 7.20 23.54 39.74
N THR A 273 7.41 22.84 38.62
CA THR A 273 6.39 22.66 37.59
C THR A 273 5.17 21.97 38.22
N LEU A 274 4.07 22.71 38.30
CA LEU A 274 2.78 22.21 38.77
C LEU A 274 1.94 21.77 37.58
N ASN A 275 1.15 20.71 37.73
CA ASN A 275 0.07 20.43 36.78
C ASN A 275 -1.14 21.37 37.02
N SER A 276 -2.16 21.30 36.16
CA SER A 276 -3.43 22.05 36.29
C SER A 276 -4.24 21.75 37.57
N ARG A 277 -3.77 20.83 38.42
CA ARG A 277 -4.34 20.47 39.73
C ARG A 277 -3.36 20.72 40.89
N GLY A 278 -2.34 21.56 40.69
CA GLY A 278 -1.43 22.03 41.75
C GLY A 278 -0.42 20.99 42.28
N ARG A 279 -0.22 19.84 41.62
CA ARG A 279 0.76 18.83 42.06
C ARG A 279 2.13 19.06 41.43
N LYS A 280 3.19 18.99 42.26
CA LYS A 280 4.60 19.12 41.84
C LYS A 280 5.02 17.93 40.96
N ILE A 281 5.58 18.22 39.79
CA ILE A 281 6.14 17.24 38.86
C ILE A 281 7.64 17.08 39.14
N LEU A 282 8.07 15.88 39.51
CA LEU A 282 9.50 15.53 39.66
C LEU A 282 10.11 15.30 38.28
N GLN A 283 11.20 15.98 37.95
CA GLN A 283 11.94 15.72 36.71
C GLN A 283 12.83 14.48 36.85
N PRO A 284 12.94 13.63 35.81
CA PRO A 284 13.80 12.46 35.85
C PRO A 284 15.28 12.85 36.00
N ARG A 285 15.95 12.18 36.94
CA ARG A 285 17.35 12.42 37.26
C ARG A 285 18.22 11.99 36.08
N LYS A 286 18.97 12.92 35.49
CA LYS A 286 19.94 12.59 34.43
C LYS A 286 21.05 11.73 35.02
N PHE A 287 21.18 10.51 34.53
CA PHE A 287 22.36 9.68 34.76
C PHE A 287 23.55 10.29 34.01
N TRP A 288 24.69 10.36 34.70
CA TRP A 288 26.00 10.68 34.17
C TRP A 288 26.88 9.45 34.40
#